data_AF-A0A7S0HL65-F1
#
_entry.id   AF-A0A7S0HL65-F1
#
_cell.length_a   1.000
_cell.length_b   1.000
_cell.length_c   1.000
_cell.angle_alpha   90.00
_cell.angle_beta   90.00
_cell.angle_gamma   90.00
#
_symmetry.space_group_name_H-M   'P 1'
#
loop_
_entity.id
_entity.type
_entity.pdbx_description
1 polymer ?
#
loop_
_entity_poly.entity_id
_entity_poly.type
_entity_poly.pdbx_seq_one_letter_code
_entity_poly.pdbx_strand_id
1 'polypeptide(L)'
;VQAHYIFSPRELSRWMRSLYEVMRQKDVVSSDILVQLLLHEGLRLFADRLVEDEERRWVNEMMDNVFRSNFFGIDLNAALARPVLFCNWLSKDYSLVERSNLREFLKARLKVFYEEELNVPLVVFNQVIDHVLRIDRVLRQRFGHCLLIGASGAGKTVLSRFVAWNGGHSVFQIKAHHGYKQADFEEDLRRIMKRAGCKGESICFIFDESNILSSGFLELMNALLASGEIPGLFDGDEWSSLMQLC
;
A
#
# COMPACT_ATOMS: atom_id res chain seq x y z
N VAL A 1 -23.31 -5.89 -8.52
CA VAL A 1 -22.74 -6.00 -7.16
C VAL A 1 -21.41 -6.73 -7.29
N GLN A 2 -20.30 -6.09 -6.90
CA GLN A 2 -18.96 -6.67 -7.00
C GLN A 2 -18.68 -7.57 -5.79
N ALA A 3 -17.96 -8.68 -5.98
CA ALA A 3 -17.71 -9.67 -4.93
C ALA A 3 -16.89 -9.11 -3.75
N HIS A 4 -16.02 -8.13 -4.00
CA HIS A 4 -15.16 -7.50 -2.99
C HIS A 4 -15.81 -6.31 -2.27
N TYR A 5 -17.09 -6.03 -2.52
CA TYR A 5 -17.83 -4.97 -1.82
C TYR A 5 -18.33 -5.45 -0.46
N ILE A 6 -17.37 -5.77 0.41
CA ILE A 6 -17.61 -6.22 1.77
C ILE A 6 -17.12 -5.12 2.71
N PHE A 7 -17.98 -4.69 3.63
CA PHE A 7 -17.66 -3.69 4.65
C PHE A 7 -17.90 -4.25 6.03
N SER A 8 -17.05 -3.85 6.98
CA SER A 8 -17.13 -4.32 8.37
C SER A 8 -16.73 -3.19 9.34
N PRO A 9 -16.94 -3.36 10.66
CA PRO A 9 -16.41 -2.44 11.65
C PRO A 9 -14.88 -2.29 11.61
N ARG A 10 -14.15 -3.23 10.96
CA ARG A 10 -12.69 -3.15 10.83
C ARG A 10 -12.25 -1.92 10.04
N GLU A 11 -13.04 -1.48 9.07
CA GLU A 11 -12.81 -0.23 8.34
C GLU A 11 -12.78 0.99 9.28
N LEU A 12 -13.69 1.06 10.23
CA LEU A 12 -13.71 2.15 11.22
C LEU A 12 -12.48 2.11 12.12
N SER A 13 -12.07 0.91 12.57
CA SER A 13 -10.82 0.76 13.35
C SER A 13 -9.60 1.20 12.54
N ARG A 14 -9.53 0.88 11.25
CA ARG A 14 -8.45 1.34 10.36
C ARG A 14 -8.46 2.86 10.19
N TRP A 15 -9.65 3.46 10.07
CA TRP A 15 -9.80 4.91 9.97
C TRP A 15 -9.27 5.61 11.22
N MET A 16 -9.74 5.19 12.40
CA MET A 16 -9.31 5.76 13.68
C MET A 16 -7.80 5.57 13.94
N ARG A 17 -7.26 4.40 13.58
CA ARG A 17 -5.82 4.14 13.72
C ARG A 17 -4.99 5.08 12.84
N SER A 18 -5.43 5.34 11.61
CA SER A 18 -4.72 6.23 10.69
C SER A 18 -4.67 7.67 11.25
N LEU A 19 -5.76 8.13 11.87
CA LEU A 19 -5.79 9.42 12.57
C LEU A 19 -4.82 9.45 13.75
N TYR A 20 -4.88 8.41 14.59
CA TYR A 20 -4.02 8.30 15.77
C TYR A 20 -2.53 8.34 15.40
N GLU A 21 -2.13 7.66 14.33
CA GLU A 21 -0.74 7.63 13.87
C GLU A 21 -0.23 9.03 13.45
N VAL A 22 -1.09 9.85 12.85
CA VAL A 22 -0.75 11.23 12.47
C VAL A 22 -0.77 12.17 13.67
N MET A 23 -1.79 12.06 14.53
CA MET A 23 -1.90 12.88 15.75
C MET A 23 -0.75 12.61 16.71
N ARG A 24 -0.22 11.39 16.77
CA ARG A 24 0.94 11.06 17.60
C ARG A 24 2.23 11.76 17.14
N GLN A 25 2.32 12.15 15.87
CA GLN A 25 3.52 12.80 15.31
C GLN A 25 3.51 14.33 15.51
N LYS A 26 2.35 14.92 15.84
CA LYS A 26 2.18 16.38 15.89
C LYS A 26 1.58 16.81 17.22
N ASP A 27 2.21 17.79 17.86
CA ASP A 27 1.74 18.32 19.15
C ASP A 27 0.38 19.05 19.03
N VAL A 28 0.14 19.71 17.89
CA VAL A 28 -1.11 20.43 17.60
C VAL A 28 -1.52 20.19 16.15
N VAL A 29 -2.78 19.77 15.94
CA VAL A 29 -3.39 19.61 14.61
C VAL A 29 -4.59 20.54 14.53
N SER A 30 -4.64 21.42 13.52
CA SER A 30 -5.80 22.30 13.32
C SER A 30 -7.03 21.48 12.92
N SER A 31 -8.21 22.02 13.24
CA SER A 31 -9.48 21.40 12.87
C SER A 31 -9.62 21.19 11.36
N ASP A 32 -9.12 22.12 10.55
CA ASP A 32 -9.12 22.03 9.08
C ASP A 32 -8.29 20.83 8.58
N ILE A 33 -7.07 20.67 9.10
CA ILE A 33 -6.17 19.57 8.74
C ILE A 33 -6.76 18.24 9.20
N LEU A 34 -7.40 18.21 10.38
CA LEU A 34 -8.05 17.01 10.88
C LEU A 34 -9.20 16.57 9.97
N VAL A 35 -10.05 17.50 9.52
CA VAL A 35 -11.13 17.23 8.57
C VAL A 35 -10.58 16.73 7.22
N GLN A 36 -9.53 17.37 6.70
CA GLN A 36 -8.87 16.94 5.47
C GLN A 36 -8.28 15.52 5.59
N LEU A 37 -7.62 15.23 6.71
CA LEU A 37 -7.05 13.91 6.97
C LEU A 37 -8.15 12.85 7.08
N LEU A 38 -9.22 13.16 7.82
CA LEU A 38 -10.40 12.30 7.94
C LEU A 38 -10.99 11.98 6.55
N LEU A 39 -11.19 13.01 5.72
CA LEU A 39 -11.69 12.84 4.36
C LEU A 39 -10.73 11.98 3.52
N HIS A 40 -9.43 12.28 3.54
CA HIS A 40 -8.42 11.53 2.80
C HIS A 40 -8.44 10.04 3.17
N GLU A 41 -8.33 9.73 4.46
CA GLU A 41 -8.31 8.36 4.97
C GLU A 41 -9.62 7.62 4.69
N GLY A 42 -10.76 8.30 4.82
CA GLY A 42 -12.05 7.74 4.44
C GLY A 42 -12.12 7.38 2.95
N LEU A 43 -11.67 8.26 2.06
CA LEU A 43 -11.62 7.98 0.62
C LEU A 43 -10.69 6.79 0.30
N ARG A 44 -9.53 6.67 0.97
CA ARG A 44 -8.65 5.49 0.81
C ARG A 44 -9.30 4.20 1.27
N LEU A 45 -10.13 4.23 2.31
CA LEU A 45 -10.79 3.03 2.84
C LEU A 45 -12.02 2.62 2.03
N PHE A 46 -12.85 3.58 1.62
CA PHE A 46 -14.16 3.30 1.02
C PHE A 46 -14.19 3.47 -0.50
N ALA A 47 -13.47 4.44 -1.07
CA ALA A 47 -13.55 4.73 -2.51
C ALA A 47 -12.55 3.92 -3.35
N ASP A 48 -11.39 3.55 -2.79
CA ASP A 48 -10.34 2.86 -3.56
C ASP A 48 -10.70 1.43 -3.97
N ARG A 49 -11.69 0.81 -3.31
CA ARG A 49 -12.21 -0.52 -3.67
C ARG A 49 -13.28 -0.49 -4.77
N LEU A 50 -13.83 0.69 -5.08
CA LEU A 50 -14.91 0.83 -6.04
C LEU A 50 -14.40 0.66 -7.47
N VAL A 51 -15.27 0.21 -8.37
CA VAL A 51 -14.96 -0.09 -9.76
C VAL A 51 -15.43 1.03 -10.68
N GLU A 52 -16.67 1.49 -10.51
CA GLU A 52 -17.29 2.45 -11.41
C GLU A 52 -17.07 3.90 -10.94
N ASP A 53 -16.94 4.82 -11.89
CA ASP A 53 -16.76 6.24 -11.59
C ASP A 53 -18.01 6.89 -10.97
N GLU A 54 -19.20 6.35 -11.26
CA GLU A 54 -20.44 6.74 -10.61
C GLU A 54 -20.43 6.43 -9.11
N GLU A 55 -19.97 5.24 -8.73
CA GLU A 55 -19.85 4.83 -7.34
C GLU A 55 -18.84 5.70 -6.58
N ARG A 56 -17.72 6.03 -7.23
CA ARG A 56 -16.71 6.94 -6.65
C ARG A 56 -17.27 8.34 -6.46
N ARG A 57 -18.04 8.87 -7.41
CA ARG A 57 -18.71 10.17 -7.29
C ARG A 57 -19.71 10.15 -6.14
N TRP A 58 -20.53 9.11 -6.05
CA TRP A 58 -21.50 8.93 -4.97
C TRP A 58 -20.84 8.92 -3.58
N VAL A 59 -19.73 8.19 -3.39
CA VAL A 59 -19.01 8.21 -2.10
C VAL A 59 -18.43 9.59 -1.80
N ASN A 60 -17.91 10.32 -2.79
CA ASN A 60 -17.39 11.67 -2.57
C ASN A 60 -18.49 12.63 -2.09
N GLU A 61 -19.66 12.60 -2.74
CA GLU A 61 -20.81 13.43 -2.36
C GLU A 61 -21.37 13.04 -0.98
N MET A 62 -21.48 11.74 -0.71
CA MET A 62 -21.91 11.23 0.59
C MET A 62 -20.99 11.70 1.72
N MET A 63 -19.67 11.59 1.52
CA MET A 63 -18.68 12.10 2.46
C MET A 63 -18.89 13.60 2.67
N ASP A 64 -18.98 14.40 1.61
CA ASP A 64 -19.18 15.85 1.75
C ASP A 64 -20.41 16.22 2.59
N ASN A 65 -21.52 15.53 2.36
CA ASN A 65 -22.76 15.74 3.13
C ASN A 65 -22.59 15.38 4.61
N VAL A 66 -21.88 14.29 4.91
CA VAL A 66 -21.59 13.88 6.29
C VAL A 66 -20.68 14.91 6.96
N PHE A 67 -19.60 15.37 6.31
CA PHE A 67 -18.72 16.36 6.94
C PHE A 67 -19.42 17.71 7.13
N ARG A 68 -20.24 18.15 6.17
CA ARG A 68 -21.05 19.39 6.27
C ARG A 68 -22.09 19.37 7.37
N SER A 69 -22.61 18.19 7.71
CA SER A 69 -23.61 18.06 8.78
C SER A 69 -23.03 17.90 10.17
N ASN A 70 -21.76 17.48 10.29
CA ASN A 70 -21.15 17.16 11.60
C ASN A 70 -20.06 18.13 12.05
N PHE A 71 -19.45 18.90 11.15
CA PHE A 71 -18.38 19.84 11.48
C PHE A 71 -18.86 21.29 11.30
N PHE A 72 -18.61 22.13 12.31
CA PHE A 72 -19.00 23.54 12.34
C PHE A 72 -17.79 24.42 12.68
N GLY A 73 -17.79 25.67 12.23
CA GLY A 73 -16.71 26.64 12.52
C GLY A 73 -15.43 26.46 11.70
N ILE A 74 -15.51 25.73 10.59
CA ILE A 74 -14.40 25.42 9.66
C ILE A 74 -14.83 25.84 8.25
N ASP A 75 -13.91 26.34 7.42
CA ASP A 75 -14.20 26.51 5.99
C ASP A 75 -14.21 25.14 5.28
N LEU A 76 -15.37 24.50 5.32
CA LEU A 76 -15.57 23.20 4.69
C LEU A 76 -15.46 23.22 3.17
N ASN A 77 -15.62 24.38 2.52
CA ASN A 77 -15.43 24.44 1.06
C ASN A 77 -13.95 24.28 0.72
N ALA A 78 -13.06 24.92 1.47
CA ALA A 78 -11.62 24.73 1.33
C ALA A 78 -11.16 23.36 1.85
N ALA A 79 -11.66 22.92 3.01
CA ALA A 79 -11.23 21.66 3.63
C ALA A 79 -11.65 20.41 2.83
N LEU A 80 -12.80 20.46 2.14
CA LEU A 80 -13.29 19.36 1.31
C LEU A 80 -12.87 19.50 -0.16
N ALA A 81 -12.09 20.52 -0.54
CA ALA A 81 -11.66 20.70 -1.92
C ALA A 81 -10.69 19.59 -2.35
N ARG A 82 -10.97 18.96 -3.50
CA ARG A 82 -10.09 17.94 -4.10
C ARG A 82 -9.06 18.60 -5.02
N PRO A 83 -7.85 18.01 -5.16
CA PRO A 83 -7.41 16.75 -4.58
C PRO A 83 -6.89 16.90 -3.14
N VAL A 84 -7.22 15.94 -2.27
CA VAL A 84 -6.70 15.86 -0.91
C VAL A 84 -5.59 14.80 -0.87
N LEU A 85 -4.34 15.23 -0.93
CA LEU A 85 -3.18 14.35 -1.01
C LEU A 85 -2.33 14.47 0.26
N PHE A 86 -2.08 13.35 0.93
CA PHE A 86 -1.16 13.28 2.06
C PHE A 86 0.05 12.43 1.71
N CYS A 87 1.23 12.89 2.08
CA CYS A 87 2.47 12.11 1.99
C CYS A 87 3.51 12.60 3.00
N ASN A 88 4.60 11.86 3.12
CA ASN A 88 5.79 12.21 3.91
C ASN A 88 7.07 12.18 3.03
N TRP A 89 6.92 12.39 1.73
CA TRP A 89 8.07 12.41 0.80
C TRP A 89 8.74 13.78 0.71
N LEU A 90 7.96 14.84 0.91
CA LEU A 90 8.45 16.23 0.86
C LEU A 90 8.79 16.79 2.25
N SER A 91 8.33 16.11 3.29
CA SER A 91 8.40 16.51 4.69
C SER A 91 8.65 15.28 5.55
N LYS A 92 9.26 15.47 6.73
CA LYS A 92 9.45 14.37 7.70
C LYS A 92 8.11 13.78 8.18
N ASP A 93 7.11 14.64 8.32
CA ASP A 93 5.80 14.28 8.84
C ASP A 93 4.82 13.96 7.72
N TYR A 94 3.84 13.11 8.00
CA TYR A 94 2.72 12.88 7.09
C TYR A 94 1.80 14.11 7.06
N SER A 95 1.79 14.82 5.94
CA SER A 95 1.08 16.10 5.80
C SER A 95 0.45 16.27 4.44
N LEU A 96 -0.47 17.24 4.36
CA LEU A 96 -1.08 17.67 3.13
C LEU A 96 -0.01 18.23 2.17
N VAL A 97 -0.10 17.85 0.90
CA VAL A 97 0.85 18.26 -0.13
C VAL A 97 0.16 18.64 -1.43
N GLU A 98 0.73 19.62 -2.13
CA GLU A 98 0.26 20.01 -3.45
C GLU A 98 0.72 19.04 -4.54
N ARG A 99 -0.15 18.83 -5.52
CA ARG A 99 0.10 17.91 -6.63
C ARG A 99 1.25 18.36 -7.54
N SER A 100 1.46 19.66 -7.70
CA SER A 100 2.58 20.26 -8.45
C SER A 100 3.92 19.80 -7.86
N ASN A 101 4.10 20.02 -6.56
CA ASN A 101 5.32 19.67 -5.83
C ASN A 101 5.59 18.16 -5.87
N LEU A 102 4.54 17.34 -5.70
CA LEU A 102 4.64 15.89 -5.84
C LEU A 102 5.06 15.46 -7.25
N ARG A 103 4.53 16.11 -8.29
CA ARG A 103 4.87 15.79 -9.68
C ARG A 103 6.35 16.06 -9.96
N GLU A 104 6.88 17.18 -9.48
CA GLU A 104 8.30 17.52 -9.63
C GLU A 104 9.20 16.53 -8.90
N PHE A 105 8.85 16.22 -7.65
CA PHE A 105 9.54 15.21 -6.86
C PHE A 105 9.53 13.84 -7.55
N LEU A 106 8.36 13.38 -8.02
CA LEU A 106 8.23 12.10 -8.73
C LEU A 106 9.07 12.04 -9.99
N LYS A 107 9.09 13.12 -10.80
CA LYS A 107 9.94 13.18 -11.99
C LYS A 107 11.42 13.04 -11.66
N ALA A 108 11.88 13.74 -10.61
CA ALA A 108 13.27 13.66 -10.17
C ALA A 108 13.63 12.26 -9.67
N ARG A 109 12.78 11.66 -8.82
CA ARG A 109 13.02 10.32 -8.24
C ARG A 109 12.92 9.21 -9.27
N LEU A 110 11.99 9.30 -10.22
CA LEU A 110 11.87 8.33 -11.31
C LEU A 110 13.10 8.31 -12.20
N LYS A 111 13.74 9.47 -12.44
CA LYS A 111 14.99 9.52 -13.20
C LYS A 111 16.09 8.67 -12.55
N VAL A 112 16.28 8.81 -11.24
CA VAL A 112 17.26 8.02 -10.47
C VAL A 112 16.88 6.53 -10.49
N PHE A 113 15.60 6.23 -10.27
CA PHE A 113 15.10 4.86 -10.33
C PHE A 113 15.36 4.20 -11.69
N TYR A 114 15.31 4.94 -12.81
CA TYR A 114 15.63 4.37 -14.11
C TYR A 114 17.10 4.05 -14.31
N GLU A 115 17.99 4.86 -13.72
CA GLU A 115 19.42 4.64 -13.77
C GLU A 115 19.84 3.43 -12.93
N GLU A 116 19.13 3.17 -11.82
CA GLU A 116 19.46 2.08 -10.88
C GLU A 116 18.74 0.76 -11.17
N GLU A 117 17.45 0.78 -11.50
CA GLU A 117 16.59 -0.41 -11.43
C GLU A 117 15.93 -0.81 -12.75
N LEU A 118 15.52 0.15 -13.60
CA LEU A 118 14.68 -0.14 -14.78
C LEU A 118 14.92 0.80 -15.96
N ASN A 119 15.16 0.25 -17.14
CA ASN A 119 15.30 1.04 -18.37
C ASN A 119 13.96 1.32 -19.09
N VAL A 120 12.88 1.62 -18.34
CA VAL A 120 11.53 1.88 -18.92
C VAL A 120 11.02 3.25 -18.46
N PRO A 121 10.96 4.26 -19.36
CA PRO A 121 10.45 5.57 -19.00
C PRO A 121 8.94 5.54 -18.79
N LEU A 122 8.47 6.00 -17.63
CA LEU A 122 7.06 6.21 -17.32
C LEU A 122 6.69 7.68 -17.50
N VAL A 123 5.50 7.93 -18.03
CA VAL A 123 4.93 9.27 -18.08
C VAL A 123 4.18 9.52 -16.77
N VAL A 124 4.53 10.61 -16.08
CA VAL A 124 3.87 11.00 -14.82
C VAL A 124 2.61 11.82 -15.11
N PHE A 125 1.44 11.22 -14.91
CA PHE A 125 0.13 11.88 -14.94
C PHE A 125 -0.58 11.79 -13.58
N ASN A 126 -1.70 12.51 -13.40
CA ASN A 126 -2.36 12.66 -12.10
C ASN A 126 -2.70 11.32 -11.43
N GLN A 127 -3.22 10.36 -12.20
CA GLN A 127 -3.59 9.05 -11.66
C GLN A 127 -2.37 8.27 -11.17
N VAL A 128 -1.20 8.40 -11.83
CA VAL A 128 0.05 7.79 -11.35
C VAL A 128 0.41 8.33 -9.98
N ILE A 129 0.35 9.66 -9.78
CA ILE A 129 0.61 10.30 -8.48
C ILE A 129 -0.36 9.73 -7.43
N ASP A 130 -1.65 9.66 -7.76
CA ASP A 130 -2.65 9.14 -6.82
C ASP A 130 -2.40 7.65 -6.48
N HIS A 131 -1.98 6.83 -7.46
CA HIS A 131 -1.68 5.41 -7.25
C HIS A 131 -0.41 5.17 -6.43
N VAL A 132 0.67 5.91 -6.67
CA VAL A 132 1.91 5.72 -5.89
C VAL A 132 1.71 6.11 -4.43
N LEU A 133 0.92 7.16 -4.14
CA LEU A 133 0.57 7.52 -2.77
C LEU A 133 -0.30 6.48 -2.07
N ARG A 134 -1.21 5.83 -2.81
CA ARG A 134 -2.02 4.71 -2.28
C ARG A 134 -1.15 3.53 -1.88
N ILE A 135 -0.20 3.15 -2.74
CA ILE A 135 0.74 2.05 -2.45
C ILE A 135 1.63 2.42 -1.27
N ASP A 136 2.19 3.64 -1.28
CA ASP A 136 3.07 4.13 -0.21
C ASP A 136 2.38 4.10 1.16
N ARG A 137 1.12 4.56 1.21
CA ARG A 137 0.31 4.50 2.43
C ARG A 137 0.18 3.07 2.97
N VAL A 138 -0.02 2.08 2.10
CA VAL A 138 -0.13 0.67 2.55
C VAL A 138 1.22 0.14 3.01
N LEU A 139 2.31 0.41 2.29
CA LEU A 139 3.64 -0.09 2.67
C LEU A 139 4.16 0.51 3.99
N ARG A 140 3.70 1.71 4.37
CA ARG A 140 4.02 2.30 5.68
C ARG A 140 3.27 1.69 6.86
N GLN A 141 2.16 0.99 6.60
CA GLN A 141 1.34 0.39 7.66
C GLN A 141 1.95 -0.94 8.13
N ARG A 142 1.88 -1.21 9.44
CA ARG A 142 2.15 -2.56 9.95
C ARG A 142 1.12 -3.52 9.38
N PHE A 143 1.56 -4.70 8.92
CA PHE A 143 0.71 -5.65 8.18
C PHE A 143 0.11 -5.02 6.91
N GLY A 144 0.92 -4.22 6.21
CA GLY A 144 0.57 -3.55 4.96
C GLY A 144 0.51 -4.51 3.78
N HIS A 145 -0.68 -5.03 3.49
CA HIS A 145 -0.95 -5.90 2.35
C HIS A 145 -1.83 -5.18 1.32
N CYS A 146 -1.47 -5.27 0.04
CA CYS A 146 -2.16 -4.60 -1.05
C CYS A 146 -2.46 -5.57 -2.19
N LEU A 147 -3.68 -5.53 -2.70
CA LEU A 147 -4.07 -6.22 -3.94
C LEU A 147 -4.34 -5.16 -5.02
N LEU A 148 -3.50 -5.14 -6.06
CA LEU A 148 -3.61 -4.18 -7.17
C LEU A 148 -4.39 -4.80 -8.33
N ILE A 149 -5.62 -4.31 -8.55
CA ILE A 149 -6.49 -4.76 -9.63
C ILE A 149 -6.47 -3.72 -10.75
N GLY A 150 -6.30 -4.18 -12.00
CA GLY A 150 -6.33 -3.32 -13.17
C GLY A 150 -5.86 -4.05 -14.43
N ALA A 151 -6.05 -3.43 -15.60
CA ALA A 151 -5.68 -4.01 -16.88
C ALA A 151 -4.19 -4.41 -16.95
N SER A 152 -3.88 -5.39 -17.80
CA SER A 152 -2.50 -5.72 -18.14
C SER A 152 -1.81 -4.50 -18.77
N GLY A 153 -0.55 -4.26 -18.46
CA GLY A 153 0.20 -3.09 -18.95
C GLY A 153 -0.11 -1.76 -18.23
N ALA A 154 -1.03 -1.72 -17.25
CA ALA A 154 -1.32 -0.51 -16.46
C ALA A 154 -0.17 -0.03 -15.54
N GLY A 155 0.98 -0.72 -15.56
CA GLY A 155 2.16 -0.34 -14.77
C GLY A 155 2.12 -0.75 -13.29
N LYS A 156 1.15 -1.57 -12.86
CA LYS A 156 0.96 -2.01 -11.45
C LYS A 156 2.27 -2.45 -10.79
N THR A 157 2.97 -3.37 -11.43
CA THR A 157 4.25 -3.94 -10.97
C THR A 157 5.37 -2.90 -10.95
N VAL A 158 5.43 -2.01 -11.95
CA VAL A 158 6.47 -0.97 -12.00
C VAL A 158 6.24 0.08 -10.91
N LEU A 159 4.99 0.48 -10.70
CA LEU A 159 4.63 1.44 -9.65
C LEU A 159 4.89 0.87 -8.25
N SER A 160 4.56 -0.39 -8.00
CA SER A 160 4.86 -1.02 -6.70
C SER A 160 6.37 -1.15 -6.46
N ARG A 161 7.15 -1.51 -7.50
CA ARG A 161 8.62 -1.51 -7.42
C ARG A 161 9.20 -0.14 -7.12
N PHE A 162 8.72 0.89 -7.83
CA PHE A 162 9.17 2.27 -7.60
C PHE A 162 8.90 2.72 -6.16
N VAL A 163 7.69 2.48 -5.65
CA VAL A 163 7.33 2.88 -4.28
C VAL A 163 8.14 2.08 -3.25
N ALA A 164 8.35 0.78 -3.47
CA ALA A 164 9.20 -0.05 -2.63
C ALA A 164 10.64 0.49 -2.58
N TRP A 165 11.25 0.75 -3.74
CA TRP A 165 12.58 1.35 -3.85
C TRP A 165 12.65 2.72 -3.16
N ASN A 166 11.64 3.57 -3.38
CA ASN A 166 11.60 4.90 -2.77
C ASN A 166 11.48 4.85 -1.24
N GLY A 167 10.77 3.85 -0.71
CA GLY A 167 10.66 3.57 0.73
C GLY A 167 11.84 2.79 1.33
N GLY A 168 12.84 2.42 0.53
CA GLY A 168 13.99 1.63 0.97
C GLY A 168 13.67 0.16 1.25
N HIS A 169 12.58 -0.36 0.69
CA HIS A 169 12.22 -1.77 0.76
C HIS A 169 12.90 -2.55 -0.37
N SER A 170 13.56 -3.67 -0.06
CA SER A 170 14.07 -4.55 -1.09
C SER A 170 12.91 -5.26 -1.79
N VAL A 171 12.92 -5.24 -3.12
CA VAL A 171 11.88 -5.90 -3.91
C VAL A 171 12.20 -7.38 -4.03
N PHE A 172 11.23 -8.23 -3.71
CA PHE A 172 11.28 -9.64 -4.04
C PHE A 172 10.18 -9.99 -5.04
N GLN A 173 10.55 -10.70 -6.11
CA GLN A 173 9.64 -11.23 -7.12
C GLN A 173 10.04 -12.67 -7.42
N ILE A 174 9.04 -13.55 -7.48
CA ILE A 174 9.27 -14.93 -7.90
C ILE A 174 9.62 -14.94 -9.38
N LYS A 175 10.66 -15.70 -9.73
CA LYS A 175 11.02 -15.99 -11.12
C LYS A 175 10.54 -17.39 -11.47
N ALA A 176 9.24 -17.52 -11.67
CA ALA A 176 8.64 -18.78 -12.08
C ALA A 176 9.21 -19.20 -13.44
N HIS A 177 9.62 -20.46 -13.54
CA HIS A 177 10.16 -21.06 -14.77
C HIS A 177 9.45 -22.39 -15.03
N HIS A 178 9.64 -22.96 -16.22
CA HIS A 178 9.07 -24.26 -16.53
C HIS A 178 9.65 -25.31 -15.59
N GLY A 179 8.80 -25.91 -14.77
CA GLY A 179 9.20 -26.88 -13.75
C GLY A 179 9.25 -26.34 -12.32
N TYR A 180 8.95 -25.05 -12.10
CA TYR A 180 8.82 -24.48 -10.77
C TYR A 180 7.66 -25.13 -10.00
N LYS A 181 7.95 -25.71 -8.85
CA LYS A 181 7.00 -26.47 -8.02
C LYS A 181 6.72 -25.76 -6.70
N GLN A 182 5.77 -26.30 -5.95
CA GLN A 182 5.45 -25.81 -4.61
C GLN A 182 6.66 -25.85 -3.66
N ALA A 183 7.51 -26.88 -3.76
CA ALA A 183 8.72 -26.97 -2.94
C ALA A 183 9.70 -25.80 -3.18
N ASP A 184 9.83 -25.34 -4.44
CA ASP A 184 10.66 -24.18 -4.78
C ASP A 184 10.07 -22.89 -4.19
N PHE A 185 8.73 -22.79 -4.19
CA PHE A 185 8.05 -21.66 -3.58
C PHE A 185 8.17 -21.65 -2.06
N GLU A 186 8.07 -22.79 -1.41
CA GLU A 186 8.33 -22.91 0.03
C GLU A 186 9.76 -22.47 0.36
N GLU A 187 10.75 -22.83 -0.45
CA GLU A 187 12.13 -22.37 -0.27
C GLU A 187 12.28 -20.85 -0.46
N ASP A 188 11.62 -20.27 -1.47
CA ASP A 188 11.57 -18.83 -1.67
C ASP A 188 10.95 -18.12 -0.45
N LEU A 189 9.86 -18.66 0.11
CA LEU A 189 9.22 -18.14 1.31
C LEU A 189 10.12 -18.25 2.54
N ARG A 190 10.79 -19.39 2.76
CA ARG A 190 11.79 -19.55 3.84
C ARG A 190 12.87 -18.48 3.75
N ARG A 191 13.40 -18.26 2.55
CA ARG A 191 14.45 -17.25 2.32
C ARG A 191 13.97 -15.84 2.61
N ILE A 192 12.77 -15.46 2.16
CA ILE A 192 12.18 -14.14 2.44
C ILE A 192 11.95 -13.98 3.94
N MET A 193 11.38 -14.99 4.61
CA MET A 193 11.10 -14.95 6.05
C MET A 193 12.38 -14.87 6.88
N LYS A 194 13.45 -15.60 6.53
CA LYS A 194 14.77 -15.48 7.20
C LYS A 194 15.38 -14.08 6.99
N ARG A 195 15.27 -13.49 5.79
CA ARG A 195 15.75 -12.12 5.53
C ARG A 195 14.96 -11.07 6.31
N ALA A 196 13.64 -11.16 6.32
CA ALA A 196 12.79 -10.20 7.03
C ALA A 196 12.86 -10.37 8.56
N GLY A 197 12.70 -11.60 9.04
CA GLY A 197 12.60 -11.93 10.47
C GLY A 197 13.94 -11.93 11.20
N CYS A 198 14.98 -12.56 10.64
CA CYS A 198 16.28 -12.70 11.33
C CYS A 198 17.22 -11.52 11.05
N LYS A 199 17.24 -11.01 9.80
CA LYS A 199 18.15 -9.89 9.43
C LYS A 199 17.52 -8.50 9.58
N GLY A 200 16.23 -8.42 9.91
CA GLY A 200 15.51 -7.15 10.01
C GLY A 200 15.38 -6.40 8.68
N GLU A 201 15.52 -7.09 7.55
CA GLU A 201 15.44 -6.47 6.23
C GLU A 201 13.99 -6.10 5.90
N SER A 202 13.77 -4.87 5.42
CA SER A 202 12.45 -4.47 4.95
C SER A 202 12.22 -4.93 3.51
N ILE A 203 11.26 -5.83 3.29
CA ILE A 203 11.05 -6.48 1.99
C ILE A 203 9.64 -6.17 1.47
N CYS A 204 9.55 -5.74 0.22
CA CYS A 204 8.31 -5.67 -0.55
C CYS A 204 8.22 -6.90 -1.46
N PHE A 205 7.37 -7.85 -1.08
CA PHE A 205 7.10 -9.03 -1.90
C PHE A 205 5.99 -8.74 -2.91
N ILE A 206 6.34 -8.73 -4.20
CA ILE A 206 5.39 -8.58 -5.30
C ILE A 206 5.08 -9.97 -5.87
N PHE A 207 3.80 -10.34 -5.80
CA PHE A 207 3.28 -11.62 -6.26
C PHE A 207 2.23 -11.40 -7.35
N ASP A 208 2.60 -11.70 -8.60
CA ASP A 208 1.73 -11.56 -9.76
C ASP A 208 0.91 -12.84 -10.01
N GLU A 209 -0.29 -12.69 -10.58
CA GLU A 209 -1.20 -13.81 -10.88
C GLU A 209 -0.55 -14.86 -11.80
N SER A 210 0.30 -14.43 -12.74
CA SER A 210 1.04 -15.31 -13.64
C SER A 210 1.98 -16.29 -12.92
N ASN A 211 2.32 -16.02 -11.65
CA ASN A 211 3.21 -16.86 -10.85
C ASN A 211 2.45 -17.97 -10.09
N ILE A 212 1.11 -17.96 -10.11
CA ILE A 212 0.28 -18.95 -9.43
C ILE A 212 0.17 -20.20 -10.30
N LEU A 213 0.97 -21.23 -9.99
CA LEU A 213 0.98 -22.49 -10.73
C LEU A 213 0.06 -23.57 -10.12
N SER A 214 -0.27 -23.46 -8.83
CA SER A 214 -1.16 -24.40 -8.14
C SER A 214 -1.92 -23.71 -6.99
N SER A 215 -3.00 -24.33 -6.53
CA SER A 215 -3.79 -23.85 -5.37
C SER A 215 -2.96 -23.80 -4.09
N GLY A 216 -1.98 -24.70 -3.93
CA GLY A 216 -1.08 -24.74 -2.77
C GLY A 216 -0.29 -23.43 -2.57
N PHE A 217 0.00 -22.68 -3.64
CA PHE A 217 0.66 -21.37 -3.51
C PHE A 217 -0.23 -20.37 -2.79
N LEU A 218 -1.53 -20.37 -3.10
CA LEU A 218 -2.51 -19.49 -2.46
C LEU A 218 -2.74 -19.88 -1.00
N GLU A 219 -2.70 -21.17 -0.67
CA GLU A 219 -2.79 -21.63 0.72
C GLU A 219 -1.62 -21.11 1.57
N LEU A 220 -0.39 -21.23 1.06
CA LEU A 220 0.81 -20.71 1.72
C LEU A 220 0.75 -19.17 1.86
N MET A 221 0.31 -18.46 0.83
CA MET A 221 0.13 -17.00 0.88
C MET A 221 -0.95 -16.60 1.88
N ASN A 222 -2.06 -17.33 1.94
CA ASN A 222 -3.13 -17.05 2.89
C ASN A 222 -2.66 -17.25 4.34
N ALA A 223 -1.89 -18.29 4.62
CA ALA A 223 -1.27 -18.50 5.93
C ALA A 223 -0.36 -17.31 6.29
N LEU A 224 0.56 -16.95 5.38
CA LEU A 224 1.48 -15.84 5.59
C LEU A 224 0.76 -14.51 5.85
N LEU A 225 -0.29 -14.19 5.08
CA LEU A 225 -1.04 -12.95 5.22
C LEU A 225 -1.94 -12.92 6.47
N ALA A 226 -2.39 -14.08 6.94
CA ALA A 226 -3.29 -14.19 8.09
C ALA A 226 -2.55 -14.10 9.44
N SER A 227 -1.44 -14.82 9.58
CA SER A 227 -0.71 -14.94 10.86
C SER A 227 0.72 -14.39 10.81
N GLY A 228 1.28 -14.16 9.63
CA GLY A 228 2.71 -13.85 9.47
C GLY A 228 3.61 -15.07 9.56
N GLU A 229 3.04 -16.26 9.70
CA GLU A 229 3.75 -17.54 9.76
C GLU A 229 3.08 -18.57 8.85
N ILE A 230 3.84 -19.57 8.42
CA ILE A 230 3.34 -20.66 7.59
C ILE A 230 3.56 -21.96 8.34
N PRO A 231 2.49 -22.62 8.82
CA PRO A 231 2.61 -23.90 9.53
C PRO A 231 3.31 -24.95 8.65
N GLY A 232 4.29 -25.66 9.22
CA GLY A 232 5.04 -26.71 8.54
C GLY A 232 6.11 -26.21 7.56
N LEU A 233 6.34 -24.90 7.44
CA LEU A 233 7.39 -24.37 6.56
C LEU A 233 8.80 -24.59 7.12
N PHE A 234 8.94 -24.52 8.44
CA PHE A 234 10.19 -24.70 9.18
C PHE A 234 10.07 -25.91 10.12
N ASP A 235 10.38 -27.09 9.61
CA ASP A 235 10.36 -28.35 10.38
C ASP A 235 11.75 -29.00 10.42
N GLY A 236 12.01 -29.79 11.47
CA GLY A 236 13.23 -30.57 11.61
C GLY A 236 14.52 -29.73 11.60
N ASP A 237 15.38 -29.97 10.62
CA ASP A 237 16.66 -29.27 10.50
C ASP A 237 16.48 -27.78 10.16
N GLU A 238 15.44 -27.42 9.41
CA GLU A 238 15.15 -26.02 9.07
C GLU A 238 14.73 -25.22 10.31
N TRP A 239 13.98 -25.85 11.23
CA TRP A 239 13.63 -25.25 12.51
C TRP A 239 14.88 -24.99 13.35
N SER A 240 15.77 -25.98 13.43
CA SER A 240 17.02 -25.87 14.17
C SER A 240 17.91 -24.76 13.60
N SER A 241 17.98 -24.64 12.27
CA SER A 241 18.68 -23.57 11.56
C SER A 241 18.07 -22.19 11.86
N LEU A 242 16.74 -22.08 11.83
CA LEU A 242 16.04 -20.84 12.14
C LEU A 242 16.31 -20.38 13.58
N MET A 243 16.26 -21.30 14.54
CA MET A 243 16.52 -21.00 15.96
C MET A 243 17.96 -20.55 16.25
N GLN A 244 18.92 -20.89 15.38
CA GLN A 244 20.30 -20.38 15.51
C GLN A 244 20.46 -18.98 14.91
N LEU A 245 19.59 -18.57 13.99
CA LEU A 245 19.64 -17.28 13.30
C LEU A 245 18.83 -16.18 14.00
N CYS A 246 17.81 -16.56 14.77
CA CYS A 246 16.98 -15.67 15.59
C CYS A 246 17.64 -15.34 16.92
#